data_AF-A0A951RB07-F1
#
_entry.id   AF-A0A951RB07-F1
#
_cell.length_a   1.000
_cell.length_b   1.000
_cell.length_c   1.000
_cell.angle_alpha   90.00
_cell.angle_beta   90.00
_cell.angle_gamma   90.00
#
_symmetry.space_group_name_H-M   'P 1'
#
loop_
_entity.id
_entity.type
_entity.pdbx_description
1 polymer ?
#
loop_
_entity_poly.entity_id
_entity_poly.type
_entity_poly.pdbx_seq_one_letter_code
_entity_poly.pdbx_strand_id
1 'polypeptide(L)'
;MELVPHSSGLSFPIDIAEAGDDRIFIVQQRGLIRIINPEGTINAEPFLDLTVLVSQSGNERGLLGLAFHPQYVQNGYFFVNYTRSSDGATVVARFSVDDENADIADPGSQKIIKTIPQFPTAARWQKSWRMSRCR
;
A
#
# COMPACT_ATOMS: atom_id res chain seq x y z
N MET A 1 -4.21 0.86 -33.22
CA MET A 1 -3.82 0.85 -31.81
C MET A 1 -3.78 -0.60 -31.38
N GLU A 2 -2.60 -1.12 -31.07
CA GLU A 2 -2.41 -2.51 -30.65
C GLU A 2 -1.89 -2.49 -29.22
N LEU A 3 -2.43 -3.38 -28.37
CA LEU A 3 -1.96 -3.56 -27.02
C LEU A 3 -0.84 -4.61 -27.04
N VAL A 4 0.35 -4.22 -26.58
CA VAL A 4 1.49 -5.13 -26.49
C VAL A 4 1.71 -5.47 -25.01
N PRO A 5 1.82 -6.76 -24.64
CA PRO A 5 2.19 -7.14 -23.28
C PRO A 5 3.55 -6.55 -22.90
N HIS A 6 3.61 -5.79 -21.80
CA HIS A 6 4.86 -5.21 -21.31
C HIS A 6 5.54 -6.08 -20.23
N SER A 7 4.76 -6.70 -19.35
CA SER A 7 5.26 -7.54 -18.25
C SER A 7 4.25 -8.64 -17.88
N SER A 8 4.69 -9.64 -17.11
CA SER A 8 3.84 -10.74 -16.61
C SER A 8 4.32 -11.22 -15.24
N GLY A 9 3.52 -12.03 -14.53
CA GLY A 9 3.90 -12.59 -13.22
C GLY A 9 3.50 -11.73 -12.01
N LEU A 10 2.77 -10.64 -12.22
CA LEU A 10 2.16 -9.84 -11.15
C LEU A 10 0.94 -10.58 -10.56
N SER A 11 0.72 -10.41 -9.26
CA SER A 11 -0.42 -10.97 -8.52
C SER A 11 -1.27 -9.84 -7.93
N PHE A 12 -2.56 -9.79 -8.28
CA PHE A 12 -3.50 -8.77 -7.81
C PHE A 12 -2.96 -7.32 -7.92
N PRO A 13 -2.49 -6.87 -9.11
CA PRO A 13 -2.07 -5.48 -9.30
C PRO A 13 -3.30 -4.56 -9.21
N ILE A 14 -3.19 -3.45 -8.47
CA ILE A 14 -4.30 -2.52 -8.23
C ILE A 14 -3.96 -1.06 -8.49
N ASP A 15 -2.67 -0.70 -8.53
CA ASP A 15 -2.22 0.67 -8.80
C ASP A 15 -0.82 0.64 -9.46
N ILE A 16 -0.51 1.72 -10.18
CA ILE A 16 0.74 1.94 -10.91
C ILE A 16 1.20 3.38 -10.68
N ALA A 17 2.47 3.56 -10.33
CA ALA A 17 3.06 4.88 -10.13
C ALA A 17 4.48 4.97 -10.70
N GLU A 18 4.88 6.17 -11.09
CA GLU A 18 6.24 6.53 -11.48
C GLU A 18 6.87 7.43 -10.40
N ALA A 19 8.17 7.28 -10.19
CA ALA A 19 8.90 8.04 -9.18
C ALA A 19 9.64 9.27 -9.73
N GLY A 20 9.42 9.60 -11.01
CA GLY A 20 10.20 10.59 -11.76
C GLY A 20 11.50 10.02 -12.35
N ASP A 21 11.60 8.70 -12.44
CA ASP A 21 12.62 7.95 -13.17
C ASP A 21 11.96 6.92 -14.11
N ASP A 22 12.74 6.10 -14.79
CA ASP A 22 12.22 5.14 -15.78
C ASP A 22 11.58 3.88 -15.16
N ARG A 23 11.58 3.75 -13.83
CA ARG A 23 11.03 2.58 -13.14
C ARG A 23 9.53 2.73 -12.95
N ILE A 24 8.81 1.64 -13.18
CA ILE A 24 7.38 1.55 -12.92
C ILE A 24 7.15 0.78 -11.63
N PHE A 25 6.43 1.39 -10.69
CA PHE A 25 6.08 0.77 -9.42
C PHE A 25 4.66 0.23 -9.48
N ILE A 26 4.52 -1.08 -9.31
CA ILE A 26 3.22 -1.76 -9.27
C ILE A 26 2.86 -2.09 -7.83
N VAL A 27 1.69 -1.64 -7.43
CA VAL A 27 1.08 -1.98 -6.15
C VAL A 27 0.33 -3.30 -6.29
N GLN A 28 0.73 -4.29 -5.51
CA GLN A 28 0.02 -5.55 -5.37
C GLN A 28 -0.84 -5.51 -4.10
N GLN A 29 -2.12 -5.82 -4.23
CA GLN A 29 -3.11 -5.71 -3.15
C GLN A 29 -2.66 -6.40 -1.84
N ARG A 30 -1.93 -7.52 -1.94
CA ARG A 30 -1.47 -8.29 -0.77
C ARG A 30 -0.30 -7.67 -0.01
N GLY A 31 0.09 -6.44 -0.32
CA GLY A 31 1.06 -5.68 0.47
C GLY A 31 2.45 -5.57 -0.15
N LEU A 32 2.62 -5.93 -1.42
CA LEU A 32 3.91 -5.81 -2.10
C LEU A 32 3.88 -4.61 -3.04
N ILE A 33 5.00 -3.89 -3.11
CA ILE A 33 5.29 -2.96 -4.20
C ILE A 33 6.42 -3.57 -5.03
N ARG A 34 6.21 -3.71 -6.34
CA ARG A 34 7.19 -4.30 -7.27
C ARG A 34 7.69 -3.26 -8.25
N ILE A 35 8.95 -3.37 -8.63
CA ILE A 35 9.54 -2.56 -9.69
C ILE A 35 9.50 -3.36 -11.00
N ILE A 36 9.01 -2.71 -12.05
CA ILE A 36 9.22 -3.10 -13.44
C ILE A 36 10.26 -2.15 -14.02
N ASN A 37 11.34 -2.72 -14.56
CA ASN A 37 12.37 -1.97 -15.27
C ASN A 37 11.90 -1.62 -16.70
N PRO A 38 12.53 -0.66 -17.39
CA PRO A 38 12.10 -0.20 -18.71
C PRO A 38 11.96 -1.32 -19.76
N GLU A 39 12.74 -2.39 -19.61
CA GLU A 39 12.73 -3.56 -20.50
C GLU A 39 11.60 -4.56 -20.17
N GLY A 40 10.76 -4.28 -19.18
CA GLY A 40 9.64 -5.11 -18.74
C GLY A 40 9.99 -6.20 -17.72
N THR A 41 11.25 -6.23 -17.24
CA THR A 41 11.69 -7.18 -16.21
C THR A 41 11.22 -6.75 -14.83
N ILE A 42 10.79 -7.72 -14.00
CA ILE A 42 10.37 -7.47 -12.62
C ILE A 42 11.50 -7.82 -11.66
N ASN A 43 11.84 -6.91 -10.74
CA ASN A 43 12.83 -7.19 -9.72
C ASN A 43 12.41 -8.37 -8.83
N ALA A 44 13.38 -9.23 -8.49
CA ALA A 44 13.14 -10.41 -7.65
C ALA A 44 12.69 -9.98 -6.25
N GLU A 45 13.42 -9.04 -5.65
CA GLU A 45 13.06 -8.40 -4.38
C GLU A 45 11.99 -7.32 -4.64
N PRO A 46 10.92 -7.25 -3.83
CA PRO A 46 9.99 -6.13 -3.88
C PRO A 46 10.67 -4.83 -3.42
N PHE A 47 10.18 -3.69 -3.92
CA PHE A 47 10.56 -2.38 -3.39
C PHE A 47 10.15 -2.23 -1.92
N LEU A 48 8.97 -2.74 -1.55
CA LEU A 48 8.48 -2.72 -0.18
C LEU A 48 7.56 -3.92 0.07
N ASP A 49 7.75 -4.58 1.22
CA ASP A 49 6.88 -5.64 1.72
C ASP A 49 6.15 -5.19 3.00
N LEU A 50 4.82 -5.05 2.89
CA LEU A 50 3.89 -4.73 3.97
C LEU A 50 2.92 -5.87 4.26
N THR A 51 3.19 -7.09 3.79
CA THR A 51 2.27 -8.25 3.87
C THR A 51 1.76 -8.54 5.28
N VAL A 52 2.58 -8.28 6.31
CA VAL A 52 2.22 -8.44 7.74
C VAL A 52 1.33 -7.30 8.25
N LEU A 53 1.48 -6.09 7.71
CA LEU A 53 0.78 -4.88 8.16
C LEU A 53 -0.59 -4.71 7.48
N VAL A 54 -0.74 -5.20 6.25
CA VAL A 54 -1.97 -5.04 5.48
C VAL A 54 -2.93 -6.21 5.66
N SER A 55 -4.22 -5.92 5.67
CA SER A 55 -5.26 -6.94 5.64
C SER A 55 -5.28 -7.60 4.25
N GLN A 56 -5.12 -8.92 4.20
CA GLN A 56 -5.20 -9.69 2.96
C GLN A 56 -6.59 -10.32 2.74
N SER A 57 -7.60 -9.90 3.51
CA SER A 57 -8.93 -10.51 3.50
C SER A 57 -9.97 -9.59 2.85
N GLY A 58 -10.67 -10.09 1.84
CA GLY A 58 -11.73 -9.35 1.15
C GLY A 58 -11.24 -8.57 -0.07
N ASN A 59 -12.20 -8.04 -0.83
CA ASN A 59 -11.94 -7.54 -2.19
C ASN A 59 -11.32 -6.14 -2.23
N GLU A 60 -11.71 -5.26 -1.31
CA GLU A 60 -11.24 -3.86 -1.26
C GLU A 60 -10.37 -3.61 0.00
N ARG A 61 -9.72 -4.68 0.48
CA ARG A 61 -8.74 -4.60 1.57
C ARG A 61 -7.38 -5.01 1.05
N GLY A 62 -6.35 -4.40 1.61
CA GLY A 62 -4.98 -4.60 1.20
C GLY A 62 -4.20 -3.30 1.22
N LEU A 63 -3.11 -3.30 0.45
CA LEU A 63 -2.45 -2.10 -0.03
C LEU A 63 -3.25 -1.57 -1.22
N LEU A 64 -3.69 -0.31 -1.13
CA LEU A 64 -4.73 0.27 -1.97
C LEU A 64 -4.27 1.50 -2.78
N GLY A 65 -3.08 2.01 -2.53
CA GLY A 65 -2.53 3.09 -3.36
C GLY A 65 -1.10 3.47 -2.99
N LEU A 66 -0.42 4.07 -3.95
CA LEU A 66 0.94 4.57 -3.85
C LEU A 66 1.02 5.97 -4.47
N ALA A 67 1.73 6.89 -3.81
CA ALA A 67 2.06 8.19 -4.37
C ALA A 67 3.47 8.61 -3.97
N PHE A 68 4.31 8.95 -4.94
CA PHE A 68 5.61 9.54 -4.68
C PHE A 68 5.47 11.02 -4.31
N HIS A 69 6.35 11.50 -3.42
CA HIS A 69 6.42 12.93 -3.13
C HIS A 69 6.86 13.69 -4.41
N PRO A 70 6.35 14.91 -4.67
CA PRO A 70 6.78 15.71 -5.83
C PRO A 70 8.29 16.04 -5.89
N GLN A 71 9.00 15.76 -4.80
CA GLN A 71 10.45 15.96 -4.64
C GLN A 71 11.13 14.64 -4.28
N TYR A 72 10.58 13.50 -4.72
CA TYR A 72 11.08 12.18 -4.37
C TYR A 72 12.58 12.02 -4.67
N VAL A 73 13.04 12.52 -5.83
CA VAL A 73 14.47 12.53 -6.19
C VAL A 73 15.35 13.24 -5.14
N GLN A 74 14.80 14.20 -4.41
CA GLN A 74 15.55 14.97 -3.39
C GLN A 74 15.39 14.41 -1.97
N ASN A 75 14.25 13.77 -1.64
CA ASN A 75 13.90 13.42 -0.26
C ASN A 75 13.54 11.95 -0.03
N GLY A 76 13.42 11.16 -1.10
CA GLY A 76 13.11 9.74 -1.04
C GLY A 76 11.72 9.39 -0.52
N TYR A 77 10.83 10.36 -0.31
CA TYR A 77 9.55 10.11 0.35
C TYR A 77 8.44 9.64 -0.59
N PHE A 78 7.68 8.67 -0.13
CA PHE A 78 6.46 8.21 -0.79
C PHE A 78 5.41 7.86 0.26
N PHE A 79 4.17 7.72 -0.18
CA PHE A 79 3.00 7.51 0.66
C PHE A 79 2.21 6.31 0.17
N VAL A 80 1.72 5.54 1.13
CA VAL A 80 0.87 4.37 0.87
C VAL A 80 -0.48 4.52 1.58
N ASN A 81 -1.52 3.98 0.96
CA ASN A 81 -2.84 3.77 1.57
C ASN A 81 -3.05 2.27 1.74
N TYR A 82 -3.37 1.81 2.95
CA TYR A 82 -3.72 0.41 3.17
C TYR A 82 -4.77 0.22 4.26
N THR A 83 -5.48 -0.90 4.23
CA THR A 83 -6.29 -1.37 5.36
C THR A 83 -5.42 -2.20 6.30
N ARG A 84 -5.32 -1.82 7.56
CA ARG A 84 -4.46 -2.46 8.56
C ARG A 84 -5.00 -3.84 8.97
N SER A 85 -4.12 -4.82 9.08
CA SER A 85 -4.45 -6.22 9.41
C SER A 85 -5.11 -6.38 10.79
N SER A 86 -4.69 -5.60 11.79
CA SER A 86 -5.12 -5.78 13.18
C SER A 86 -6.55 -5.37 13.48
N ASP A 87 -7.08 -4.33 12.82
CA ASP A 87 -8.38 -3.75 13.13
C ASP A 87 -9.18 -3.31 11.90
N GLY A 88 -8.64 -3.48 10.70
CA GLY A 88 -9.27 -3.09 9.45
C GLY A 88 -9.28 -1.58 9.20
N ALA A 89 -8.63 -0.77 10.04
CA ALA A 89 -8.58 0.68 9.86
C ALA A 89 -7.88 1.04 8.54
N THR A 90 -8.35 2.08 7.86
CA THR A 90 -7.62 2.67 6.73
C THR A 90 -6.48 3.52 7.28
N VAL A 91 -5.27 3.29 6.78
CA VAL A 91 -4.04 3.97 7.18
C VAL A 91 -3.41 4.61 5.96
N VAL A 92 -3.04 5.88 6.11
CA VAL A 92 -2.13 6.58 5.20
C VAL A 92 -0.81 6.75 5.94
N ALA A 93 0.27 6.22 5.37
CA ALA A 93 1.60 6.29 5.95
C ALA A 93 2.62 6.77 4.91
N ARG A 94 3.62 7.51 5.38
CA ARG A 94 4.80 7.89 4.62
C ARG A 94 5.92 6.87 4.91
N PHE A 95 6.70 6.54 3.89
CA PHE A 95 7.94 5.79 3.96
C PHE A 95 9.03 6.56 3.21
N SER A 96 10.29 6.15 3.38
CA SER A 96 11.41 6.57 2.54
C SER A 96 12.05 5.39 1.82
N VAL A 97 12.62 5.68 0.65
CA VAL A 97 13.60 4.81 0.00
C VAL A 97 14.78 4.55 0.94
N ASP A 98 15.44 3.41 0.78
CA ASP A 98 16.71 3.12 1.43
C ASP A 98 17.81 4.07 0.92
N ASP A 99 18.73 4.47 1.81
CA ASP A 99 19.78 5.44 1.50
C ASP A 99 20.89 4.84 0.62
N GLU A 100 21.07 3.51 0.63
CA GLU A 100 22.12 2.80 -0.10
C GLU A 100 21.59 2.13 -1.37
N ASN A 101 20.30 1.77 -1.41
CA ASN A 101 19.68 1.08 -2.52
C ASN A 101 18.33 1.68 -2.93
N ALA A 102 18.33 2.40 -4.06
CA ALA A 102 17.12 3.03 -4.60
C ALA A 102 16.00 2.05 -4.97
N ASP A 103 16.31 0.76 -5.19
CA ASP A 103 15.34 -0.29 -5.52
C ASP A 103 14.67 -0.91 -4.30
N ILE A 104 15.01 -0.45 -3.09
CA ILE A 104 14.45 -0.93 -1.83
C ILE A 104 13.97 0.28 -1.01
N ALA A 105 12.84 0.15 -0.34
CA ALA A 105 12.39 1.08 0.68
C ALA A 105 12.72 0.57 2.08
N ASP A 106 13.05 1.49 2.99
CA ASP A 106 13.26 1.16 4.40
C ASP A 106 11.88 0.91 5.08
N PRO A 107 11.54 -0.33 5.49
CA PRO A 107 10.28 -0.59 6.18
C PRO A 107 10.21 0.07 7.57
N GLY A 108 11.37 0.36 8.18
CA GLY A 108 11.51 1.03 9.47
C GLY A 108 11.22 2.53 9.43
N SER A 109 11.26 3.14 8.23
CA SER A 109 10.99 4.57 8.02
C SER A 109 9.52 4.98 8.20
N GLN A 110 8.64 4.03 8.50
CA GLN A 110 7.20 4.24 8.55
C GLN A 110 6.82 5.42 9.45
N LYS A 111 6.07 6.35 8.87
CA LYS A 111 5.40 7.43 9.60
C LYS A 111 3.92 7.48 9.26
N ILE A 112 3.07 7.08 10.20
CA ILE A 112 1.61 7.17 10.04
C ILE A 112 1.21 8.65 9.97
N ILE A 113 0.54 9.02 8.88
CA ILE A 113 0.01 10.36 8.64
C ILE A 113 -1.45 10.43 9.09
N LYS A 114 -2.23 9.40 8.77
CA LYS A 114 -3.65 9.34 9.12
C LYS A 114 -4.11 7.91 9.37
N THR A 115 -4.95 7.75 10.38
CA THR A 115 -5.71 6.52 10.61
C THR A 115 -7.20 6.86 10.65
N ILE A 116 -7.99 6.09 9.91
CA ILE A 116 -9.45 6.19 9.86
C ILE A 116 -10.01 4.83 10.29
N PRO A 117 -10.67 4.76 11.47
CA PRO A 117 -11.32 3.53 11.90
C PRO A 117 -12.41 3.11 10.91
N GLN A 118 -12.35 1.87 10.45
CA GLN A 118 -13.42 1.24 9.68
C GLN A 118 -14.25 0.41 10.65
N PHE A 119 -15.41 0.93 11.06
CA PHE A 119 -16.27 0.17 11.95
C PHE A 119 -16.88 -0.99 11.16
N PRO A 120 -16.75 -2.26 11.61
CA PRO A 120 -17.72 -3.26 11.20
C PRO A 120 -19.09 -2.73 11.63
N THR A 121 -20.03 -2.68 10.70
CA THR A 121 -21.38 -2.11 10.86
C THR A 121 -22.13 -2.62 12.11
N ALA A 122 -21.70 -3.74 12.70
CA ALA A 122 -22.21 -4.28 13.96
C ALA A 122 -21.88 -3.47 15.23
N ALA A 123 -20.79 -2.70 15.28
CA ALA A 123 -20.34 -2.03 16.51
C ALA A 123 -21.16 -0.77 16.85
N ARG A 124 -21.85 -0.17 15.87
CA ARG A 124 -22.70 1.00 16.07
C ARG A 124 -24.03 0.64 16.76
N TRP A 125 -24.51 -0.60 16.63
CA TRP A 125 -25.77 -1.04 17.23
C TRP A 125 -25.61 -1.68 18.62
N GLN A 126 -24.45 -2.23 18.95
CA GLN A 126 -24.20 -2.85 20.27
C GLN A 126 -24.12 -1.81 21.41
N LYS A 127 -23.68 -0.57 21.13
CA LYS A 127 -23.72 0.52 22.12
C LYS A 127 -25.14 1.04 22.37
N SER A 128 -26.02 0.96 21.37
CA SER A 128 -27.44 1.34 21.50
C SER A 128 -28.26 0.31 22.30
N TRP A 129 -27.98 -0.99 22.13
CA TRP A 129 -28.74 -2.05 22.83
C TRP A 129 -28.37 -2.26 24.30
N ARG A 130 -27.16 -1.87 24.73
CA ARG A 130 -26.74 -2.01 26.14
C ARG A 130 -27.37 -0.98 27.09
N MET A 131 -27.88 0.15 26.59
CA MET A 131 -28.53 1.17 27.42
C MET A 131 -30.03 0.92 27.64
N SER A 132 -30.67 0.07 26.83
CA SER A 132 -32.13 -0.13 26.87
C SER A 132 -32.60 -1.34 27.68
N ARG A 133 -31.69 -2.03 28.41
CA ARG A 133 -32.03 -3.18 29.30
C ARG A 133 -31.90 -2.88 30.80
N CYS A 134 -31.83 -1.61 31.18
CA CYS A 134 -32.05 -1.16 32.56
C CYS A 134 -33.34 -0.33 32.60
N ARG A 135 -34.48 -1.01 32.62
CA ARG A 135 -35.73 -0.57 33.25
C ARG A 135 -36.66 -1.76 33.38
#